data_AF-A0A2J6IFS2-F1
#
_entry.id   AF-A0A2J6IFS2-F1
#
_cell.length_a   1.000
_cell.length_b   1.000
_cell.length_c   1.000
_cell.angle_alpha   90.00
_cell.angle_beta   90.00
_cell.angle_gamma   90.00
#
_symmetry.space_group_name_H-M   'P 1'
#
loop_
_entity.id
_entity.type
_entity.pdbx_description
1 polymer ?
#
loop_
_entity_poly.entity_id
_entity_poly.type
_entity_poly.pdbx_seq_one_letter_code
_entity_poly.pdbx_strand_id
1 'polypeptide(L)'
;MYYSSDGGNNYTYVLDRMGGRLMADPSDPYRLYFTARYYNSTYPGGLYISTDSGASWTIDTDNGLPPPDEFGYASISIHPIYNNIIYISVSQSPVEGTGPLKGLFKSTDYGATFSEIIPSIDYLCYHPPYQYICQGWFANTILISPSDSSRLFAGGCRLWTSSDGGVNWEACDINSAGTAYTVHPDHHQTTFHPLSGDLIDCNDGGVNYSSDNGESWYNISDGLITHQFYSIAFAKTDPDVVIGGTQDVGTFSSTSAHTGGWNNDKSGDSFGHVIDHKDENTWYGTNFMNERRMKTVNSGETWFQINNGTSGADQWRMPIIMHPTDNNTLLSSNNDFIYKTVDGGLSWNIVFFAGNIGTLEYDKVNNNLVYANELNGSKIYLSVNGGDSWSKLDSSPGYPITDLATDPWLEGTVYASIGSFGEDEQLFVSNNRGETWSSVSNNLPEVPCLSIAISTLNNQEIYVGTDIGVWMSQDGGISWEDFNDGLPAAVVVDDLHYYEPDSTIRIGTYGRGYWRTKANGIGVGVQQYDIVKSIHVYPNPSKGVFTIKALEIESIEIVDLQGKQIYEGREQKIDLNQEPKGIYIIKIIADKQIITRKLIKQ
;
A
#
# COMPACT_ATOMS: atom_id res chain seq x y z
N MET A 1 13.31 3.61 20.59
CA MET A 1 14.58 3.17 19.98
C MET A 1 15.09 1.96 20.73
N TYR A 2 15.57 0.96 19.98
CA TYR A 2 16.16 -0.26 20.53
C TYR A 2 17.64 -0.33 20.17
N TYR A 3 18.45 -0.80 21.11
CA TYR A 3 19.88 -1.03 20.97
C TYR A 3 20.18 -2.52 21.03
N SER A 4 21.08 -3.00 20.18
CA SER A 4 21.63 -4.35 20.24
C SER A 4 23.15 -4.29 20.13
N SER A 5 23.83 -5.10 20.96
CA SER A 5 25.28 -5.27 20.95
C SER A 5 25.73 -6.59 20.33
N ASP A 6 24.78 -7.43 19.91
CA ASP A 6 25.01 -8.81 19.49
C ASP A 6 24.44 -9.11 18.10
N GLY A 7 24.38 -8.08 17.24
CA GLY A 7 23.94 -8.23 15.86
C GLY A 7 22.43 -8.39 15.69
N GLY A 8 21.63 -7.93 16.67
CA GLY A 8 20.17 -7.99 16.64
C GLY A 8 19.57 -9.23 17.31
N ASN A 9 20.36 -10.04 18.02
CA ASN A 9 19.84 -11.21 18.72
C ASN A 9 19.05 -10.80 19.98
N ASN A 10 19.55 -9.79 20.70
CA ASN A 10 18.87 -9.20 21.84
C ASN A 10 18.78 -7.67 21.68
N TYR A 11 17.64 -7.13 22.13
CA TYR A 11 17.36 -5.70 22.08
C TYR A 11 17.11 -5.16 23.49
N THR A 12 17.71 -4.00 23.78
CA THR A 12 17.41 -3.18 24.96
C THR A 12 16.72 -1.91 24.52
N TYR A 13 15.64 -1.54 25.19
CA TYR A 13 14.96 -0.28 24.95
C TYR A 13 15.74 0.87 25.61
N VAL A 14 16.16 1.87 24.83
CA VAL A 14 17.12 2.91 25.28
C VAL A 14 16.60 4.34 25.19
N LEU A 15 15.59 4.61 24.36
CA LEU A 15 15.07 5.97 24.19
C LEU A 15 13.61 5.94 23.70
N ASP A 16 12.74 6.69 24.37
CA ASP A 16 11.33 6.84 24.05
C ASP A 16 11.01 8.19 23.40
N ARG A 17 11.03 8.28 22.06
CA ARG A 17 10.82 9.53 21.33
C ARG A 17 10.15 9.27 19.98
N MET A 18 9.41 10.27 19.48
CA MET A 18 8.89 10.26 18.11
C MET A 18 10.04 10.54 17.14
N GLY A 19 10.35 9.58 16.27
CA GLY A 19 11.56 9.62 15.47
C GLY A 19 11.50 10.52 14.23
N GLY A 20 12.68 11.00 13.85
CA GLY A 20 13.03 11.53 12.53
C GLY A 20 14.06 10.63 11.85
N ARG A 21 15.35 10.94 11.99
CA ARG A 21 16.49 10.24 11.34
C ARG A 21 17.55 9.85 12.37
N LEU A 22 18.13 8.66 12.20
CA LEU A 22 19.28 8.17 12.98
C LEU A 22 20.50 8.09 12.06
N MET A 23 21.62 8.69 12.45
CA MET A 23 22.87 8.71 11.69
C MET A 23 24.05 8.36 12.60
N ALA A 24 24.96 7.54 12.09
CA ALA A 24 26.25 7.29 12.74
C ALA A 24 27.29 8.30 12.24
N ASP A 25 28.17 8.74 13.13
CA ASP A 25 29.37 9.48 12.72
C ASP A 25 30.26 8.55 11.86
N PRO A 26 30.64 8.94 10.63
CA PRO A 26 31.45 8.12 9.74
C PRO A 26 32.84 7.73 10.28
N SER A 27 33.37 8.45 11.27
CA SER A 27 34.71 8.20 11.83
C SER A 27 34.73 7.89 13.33
N ASP A 28 33.60 8.02 14.02
CA ASP A 28 33.47 7.72 15.45
C ASP A 28 32.29 6.77 15.70
N PRO A 29 32.51 5.45 15.78
CA PRO A 29 31.43 4.47 15.95
C PRO A 29 30.71 4.58 17.30
N TYR A 30 31.24 5.36 18.24
CA TYR A 30 30.57 5.65 19.50
C TYR A 30 29.57 6.80 19.39
N ARG A 31 29.71 7.65 18.36
CA ARG A 31 28.88 8.83 18.18
C ARG A 31 27.72 8.58 17.22
N LEU A 32 26.50 8.69 17.75
CA LEU A 32 25.27 8.61 16.97
C LEU A 32 24.44 9.87 17.17
N TYR A 33 23.70 10.24 16.13
CA TYR A 33 22.82 11.40 16.10
C TYR A 33 21.41 10.95 15.78
N PHE A 34 20.44 11.44 16.54
CA PHE A 34 19.04 11.13 16.33
C PHE A 34 18.20 12.41 16.38
N THR A 35 17.55 12.75 15.28
CA THR A 35 16.54 13.82 15.28
C THR A 35 15.22 13.25 15.78
N ALA A 36 14.62 13.90 16.77
CA ALA A 36 13.30 13.57 17.28
C ALA A 36 12.34 14.73 16.99
N ARG A 37 11.14 14.43 16.51
CA ARG A 37 10.09 15.44 16.34
C ARG A 37 9.36 15.65 17.66
N TYR A 38 8.91 16.87 17.89
CA TYR A 38 8.01 17.18 18.99
C TYR A 38 6.67 16.46 18.82
N TYR A 39 6.10 16.02 19.94
CA TYR A 39 4.73 15.54 20.00
C TYR A 39 3.96 16.16 21.16
N ASN A 40 4.58 16.21 22.34
CA ASN A 40 4.10 16.93 23.51
C ASN A 40 5.27 17.13 24.49
N SER A 41 5.01 17.74 25.64
CA SER A 41 6.03 18.01 26.66
C SER A 41 6.74 16.76 27.21
N THR A 42 6.12 15.57 27.14
CA THR A 42 6.74 14.29 27.50
C THR A 42 7.70 13.78 26.43
N TYR A 43 7.46 14.14 25.17
CA TYR A 43 8.24 13.76 24.00
C TYR A 43 8.79 15.01 23.29
N PRO A 44 9.79 15.68 23.89
CA PRO A 44 10.38 16.89 23.33
C PRO A 44 11.17 16.59 22.05
N GLY A 45 11.03 17.47 21.05
CA GLY A 45 11.82 17.40 19.82
C GLY A 45 13.25 17.93 20.01
N GLY A 46 14.12 17.65 19.05
CA GLY A 46 15.50 18.13 19.03
C GLY A 46 16.50 17.10 18.51
N LEU A 47 17.79 17.43 18.63
CA LEU A 47 18.89 16.53 18.31
C LEU A 47 19.37 15.80 19.57
N TYR A 48 19.24 14.48 19.56
CA TYR A 48 19.77 13.60 20.59
C TYR A 48 21.11 13.05 20.11
N ILE A 49 22.12 13.08 20.98
CA ILE A 49 23.47 12.58 20.70
C ILE A 49 23.81 11.47 21.69
N SER A 50 24.27 10.35 21.16
CA SER A 50 24.91 9.27 21.91
C SER A 50 26.42 9.33 21.70
N THR A 51 27.19 9.00 22.73
CA THR A 51 28.65 8.86 22.70
C THR A 51 29.10 7.48 23.17
N ASP A 52 28.18 6.52 23.19
CA ASP A 52 28.36 5.13 23.63
C ASP A 52 27.67 4.12 22.68
N SER A 53 27.67 4.43 21.37
CA SER A 53 27.10 3.59 20.31
C SER A 53 25.59 3.33 20.47
N GLY A 54 24.86 4.27 21.05
CA GLY A 54 23.41 4.24 21.19
C GLY A 54 22.89 3.60 22.48
N ALA A 55 23.78 3.24 23.42
CA ALA A 55 23.38 2.70 24.72
C ALA A 55 22.71 3.75 25.61
N SER A 56 23.11 5.02 25.51
CA SER A 56 22.47 6.16 26.15
C SER A 56 22.45 7.40 25.24
N TRP A 57 21.54 8.34 25.54
CA TRP A 57 21.25 9.50 24.69
C TRP A 57 21.11 10.76 25.54
N THR A 58 21.65 11.87 25.04
CA THR A 58 21.56 13.19 25.66
C THR A 58 21.01 14.20 24.66
N ILE A 59 20.35 15.25 25.16
CA ILE A 59 19.87 16.38 24.35
C ILE A 59 20.43 17.66 24.96
N ASP A 60 20.96 18.53 24.11
CA ASP A 60 21.27 19.92 24.43
C ASP A 60 20.27 20.83 23.71
N THR A 61 19.62 21.72 24.44
CA THR A 61 18.61 22.66 23.92
C THR A 61 19.18 24.06 23.71
N ASP A 62 20.44 24.32 24.08
CA ASP A 62 21.14 25.60 23.89
C ASP A 62 22.25 25.48 22.83
N ASN A 63 21.95 24.76 21.74
CA ASN A 63 22.89 24.44 20.66
C ASN A 63 22.61 25.21 19.36
N GLY A 64 21.69 26.17 19.36
CA GLY A 64 21.31 26.97 18.18
C GLY A 64 20.27 26.31 17.25
N LEU A 65 19.76 25.13 17.58
CA LEU A 65 18.57 24.55 16.93
C LEU A 65 17.27 25.16 17.49
N PRO A 66 16.12 24.97 16.81
CA PRO A 66 14.82 25.40 17.34
C PRO A 66 14.52 24.79 18.72
N PRO A 67 13.75 25.49 19.58
CA PRO A 67 13.36 24.94 20.87
C PRO A 67 12.52 23.65 20.70
N PRO A 68 12.48 22.78 21.72
CA PRO A 68 11.89 21.45 21.58
C PRO A 68 10.45 21.38 21.13
N ASP A 69 9.63 22.39 21.42
CA ASP A 69 8.22 22.51 21.03
C ASP A 69 8.02 23.05 19.62
N GLU A 70 9.07 23.61 19.01
CA GLU A 70 9.09 24.09 17.63
C GLU A 70 9.87 23.17 16.67
N PHE A 71 10.46 22.09 17.18
CA PHE A 71 11.25 21.13 16.41
C PHE A 71 10.38 20.04 15.76
N GLY A 72 10.04 20.20 14.48
CA GLY A 72 9.23 19.26 13.71
C GLY A 72 10.01 18.04 13.21
N TYR A 73 9.49 17.40 12.17
CA TYR A 73 10.20 16.31 11.51
C TYR A 73 11.46 16.86 10.85
N ALA A 74 12.60 16.21 11.11
CA ALA A 74 13.89 16.74 10.70
C ALA A 74 14.77 15.67 10.07
N SER A 75 15.47 16.06 9.02
CA SER A 75 16.51 15.27 8.38
C SER A 75 17.90 15.79 8.77
N ILE A 76 18.88 14.90 8.77
CA ILE A 76 20.26 15.18 9.14
C ILE A 76 21.22 14.54 8.14
N SER A 77 22.24 15.30 7.74
CA SER A 77 23.33 14.83 6.90
C SER A 77 24.67 15.18 7.50
N ILE A 78 25.59 14.22 7.51
CA ILE A 78 26.97 14.38 8.01
C ILE A 78 27.90 14.24 6.83
N HIS A 79 28.87 15.15 6.68
CA HIS A 79 29.84 15.02 5.60
C HIS A 79 30.71 13.76 5.82
N PRO A 80 30.85 12.87 4.83
CA PRO A 80 31.48 11.56 5.05
C PRO A 80 32.97 11.62 5.37
N ILE A 81 33.68 12.65 4.87
CA ILE A 81 35.11 12.89 5.17
C ILE A 81 35.29 13.89 6.31
N TYR A 82 34.70 15.09 6.21
CA TYR A 82 34.75 16.15 7.22
C TYR A 82 33.55 16.06 8.17
N ASN A 83 33.47 14.98 8.94
CA ASN A 83 32.33 14.65 9.83
C ASN A 83 31.98 15.71 10.90
N ASN A 84 32.83 16.71 11.12
CA ASN A 84 32.47 17.88 11.92
C ASN A 84 31.42 18.78 11.24
N ILE A 85 31.26 18.67 9.92
CA ILE A 85 30.25 19.36 9.12
C ILE A 85 28.96 18.55 9.13
N ILE A 86 27.93 19.12 9.74
CA ILE A 86 26.60 18.52 9.86
C ILE A 86 25.57 19.54 9.39
N TYR A 87 24.61 19.09 8.59
CA TYR A 87 23.43 19.85 8.20
C TYR A 87 22.18 19.20 8.77
N ILE A 88 21.26 20.02 9.30
CA ILE A 88 19.94 19.58 9.77
C ILE A 88 18.88 20.45 9.12
N SER A 89 17.93 19.82 8.42
CA SER A 89 16.72 20.47 7.91
C SER A 89 15.57 20.15 8.84
N VAL A 90 14.95 21.17 9.43
CA VAL A 90 13.87 21.01 10.42
C VAL A 90 12.57 21.54 9.80
N SER A 91 11.53 20.71 9.76
CA SER A 91 10.17 21.18 9.44
C SER A 91 9.56 21.89 10.66
N GLN A 92 8.51 22.68 10.45
CA GLN A 92 7.74 23.21 11.56
C GLN A 92 7.07 22.08 12.38
N SER A 93 7.17 22.19 13.71
CA SER A 93 6.52 21.32 14.71
C SER A 93 4.99 21.49 14.71
N PRO A 94 4.20 20.44 14.99
CA PRO A 94 3.05 20.13 14.16
C PRO A 94 1.87 21.08 14.35
N VAL A 95 1.35 21.55 13.21
CA VAL A 95 -0.08 21.51 12.93
C VAL A 95 -0.24 20.40 11.89
N GLU A 96 -1.01 19.35 12.19
CA GLU A 96 -1.26 18.27 11.22
C GLU A 96 -1.68 18.84 9.86
N GLY A 97 -1.06 18.37 8.79
CA GLY A 97 -1.39 18.75 7.42
C GLY A 97 -0.54 19.87 6.80
N THR A 98 0.39 20.52 7.52
CA THR A 98 1.40 21.39 6.88
C THR A 98 2.78 21.23 7.53
N GLY A 99 3.84 21.28 6.72
CA GLY A 99 5.23 21.14 7.19
C GLY A 99 6.19 22.04 6.43
N PRO A 100 6.03 23.38 6.48
CA PRO A 100 7.01 24.30 5.92
C PRO A 100 8.36 24.15 6.64
N LEU A 101 9.41 24.66 6.01
CA LEU A 101 10.75 24.69 6.60
C LEU A 101 10.78 25.62 7.82
N LYS A 102 11.12 25.05 8.98
CA LYS A 102 11.41 25.82 10.19
C LYS A 102 12.80 26.44 10.14
N GLY A 103 13.78 25.71 9.59
CA GLY A 103 15.11 26.23 9.36
C GLY A 103 16.08 25.16 8.83
N LEU A 104 17.14 25.63 8.17
CA LEU A 104 18.30 24.84 7.79
C LEU A 104 19.47 25.23 8.71
N PHE A 105 20.10 24.25 9.33
CA PHE A 105 21.12 24.48 10.35
C PHE A 105 22.41 23.79 10.00
N LYS A 106 23.55 24.44 10.25
CA LYS A 106 24.88 23.89 10.03
C LYS A 106 25.71 23.88 11.30
N SER A 107 26.34 22.77 11.60
CA SER A 107 27.41 22.65 12.60
C SER A 107 28.76 22.45 11.91
N THR A 108 29.81 22.92 12.57
CA THR A 108 31.22 22.66 12.19
C THR A 108 32.04 22.09 13.36
N ASP A 109 31.36 21.67 14.43
CA ASP A 109 31.92 21.23 15.71
C ASP A 109 31.26 19.93 16.21
N TYR A 110 30.97 19.02 15.27
CA TYR A 110 30.39 17.69 15.55
C TYR A 110 29.00 17.74 16.19
N GLY A 111 28.22 18.79 15.92
CA GLY A 111 26.85 18.97 16.40
C GLY A 111 26.76 19.57 17.80
N ALA A 112 27.84 20.14 18.34
CA ALA A 112 27.80 20.85 19.61
C ALA A 112 27.07 22.20 19.48
N THR A 113 27.32 22.95 18.40
CA THR A 113 26.58 24.17 18.08
C THR A 113 26.19 24.23 16.61
N PHE A 114 25.09 24.91 16.34
CA PHE A 114 24.52 25.10 15.02
C PHE A 114 24.30 26.59 14.73
N SER A 115 24.52 26.97 13.48
CA SER A 115 24.14 28.26 12.93
C SER A 115 23.05 28.07 11.89
N GLU A 116 22.03 28.92 11.94
CA GLU A 116 20.95 28.93 10.95
C GLU A 116 21.44 29.50 9.61
N ILE A 117 21.01 28.86 8.53
CA ILE A 117 21.16 29.30 7.15
C ILE A 117 19.78 29.69 6.65
N ILE A 118 19.65 30.87 6.05
CA ILE A 118 18.40 31.36 5.48
C ILE A 118 18.35 31.00 3.99
N PRO A 119 17.53 30.01 3.59
CA PRO A 119 17.44 29.62 2.19
C PRO A 119 16.63 30.62 1.38
N SER A 120 16.92 30.73 0.08
CA SER A 120 16.20 31.59 -0.87
C SER A 120 14.74 31.19 -1.09
N ILE A 121 14.39 29.94 -0.75
CA ILE A 121 13.07 29.33 -0.91
C ILE A 121 12.79 28.35 0.24
N ASP A 122 11.52 28.04 0.47
CA ASP A 122 11.13 26.89 1.30
C ASP A 122 11.14 25.61 0.45
N TYR A 123 12.25 24.88 0.45
CA TYR A 123 12.40 23.67 -0.36
C TYR A 123 11.51 22.49 0.08
N LEU A 124 10.80 22.59 1.21
CA LEU A 124 9.82 21.59 1.67
C LEU A 124 8.41 21.84 1.13
N CYS A 125 8.20 22.90 0.34
CA CYS A 125 6.92 23.28 -0.23
C CYS A 125 6.90 23.25 -1.77
N TYR A 126 5.70 23.07 -2.32
CA TYR A 126 5.41 23.42 -3.71
C TYR A 126 5.47 24.94 -3.91
N HIS A 127 6.13 25.37 -4.99
CA HIS A 127 6.20 26.76 -5.41
C HIS A 127 5.32 27.02 -6.64
N PRO A 128 4.92 28.28 -6.92
CA PRO A 128 4.11 28.63 -8.08
C PRO A 128 4.62 28.00 -9.39
N PRO A 129 3.73 27.54 -10.29
CA PRO A 129 2.30 27.85 -10.35
C PRO A 129 1.39 26.96 -9.46
N TYR A 130 1.94 26.06 -8.65
CA TYR A 130 1.17 25.12 -7.83
C TYR A 130 0.66 25.76 -6.53
N GLN A 131 -0.33 25.12 -5.89
CA GLN A 131 -0.79 25.52 -4.57
C GLN A 131 0.35 25.39 -3.56
N TYR A 132 0.49 26.39 -2.67
CA TYR A 132 1.52 26.38 -1.62
C TYR A 132 1.15 25.32 -0.56
N ILE A 133 1.61 24.10 -0.80
CA ILE A 133 1.45 22.95 0.08
C ILE A 133 2.84 22.52 0.51
N CYS A 134 3.01 22.28 1.80
CA CYS A 134 4.29 21.93 2.39
C CYS A 134 4.20 20.59 3.08
N GLN A 135 5.12 19.69 2.75
CA GLN A 135 5.10 18.31 3.20
C GLN A 135 6.29 17.92 4.07
N GLY A 136 7.01 18.87 4.68
CA GLY A 136 8.16 18.58 5.54
C GLY A 136 7.88 17.66 6.74
N TRP A 137 6.61 17.48 7.12
CA TRP A 137 6.18 16.52 8.14
C TRP A 137 6.13 15.06 7.66
N PHE A 138 6.12 14.88 6.33
CA PHE A 138 5.98 13.62 5.59
C PHE A 138 7.26 13.32 4.80
N ALA A 139 7.65 14.21 3.89
CA ALA A 139 8.85 14.13 3.06
C ALA A 139 9.83 15.25 3.44
N ASN A 140 11.02 14.86 3.92
CA ASN A 140 12.12 15.77 4.24
C ASN A 140 13.45 15.00 4.13
N THR A 141 14.29 15.39 3.18
CA THR A 141 15.66 14.92 3.05
C THR A 141 16.63 16.09 2.88
N ILE A 142 17.82 15.96 3.45
CA ILE A 142 18.96 16.85 3.23
C ILE A 142 20.19 15.96 3.04
N LEU A 143 21.03 16.26 2.07
CA LEU A 143 22.22 15.49 1.75
C LEU A 143 23.36 16.43 1.36
N ILE A 144 24.53 16.20 1.93
CA ILE A 144 25.77 16.91 1.56
C ILE A 144 26.56 16.09 0.53
N SER A 145 27.09 16.77 -0.49
CA SER A 145 27.97 16.11 -1.46
C SER A 145 29.31 15.70 -0.80
N PRO A 146 29.80 14.46 -1.03
CA PRO A 146 31.08 14.01 -0.49
C PRO A 146 32.28 14.71 -1.11
N SER A 147 32.14 15.21 -2.34
CA SER A 147 33.21 15.87 -3.11
C SER A 147 33.22 17.40 -2.94
N ASP A 148 32.11 17.99 -2.49
CA ASP A 148 31.94 19.43 -2.38
C ASP A 148 31.04 19.79 -1.20
N SER A 149 31.65 20.27 -0.10
CA SER A 149 30.92 20.63 1.11
C SER A 149 30.00 21.86 0.98
N SER A 150 30.05 22.61 -0.13
CA SER A 150 29.05 23.65 -0.42
C SER A 150 27.90 23.14 -1.28
N ARG A 151 28.00 21.93 -1.84
CA ARG A 151 26.90 21.33 -2.60
C ARG A 151 25.98 20.52 -1.70
N LEU A 152 24.70 20.87 -1.71
CA LEU A 152 23.65 20.20 -0.96
C LEU A 152 22.51 19.79 -1.88
N PHE A 153 21.80 18.74 -1.48
CA PHE A 153 20.53 18.32 -2.07
C PHE A 153 19.47 18.31 -0.97
N ALA A 154 18.31 18.88 -1.23
CA ALA A 154 17.19 18.87 -0.31
C ALA A 154 15.93 18.44 -1.02
N GLY A 155 15.12 17.63 -0.35
CA GLY A 155 13.90 17.08 -0.91
C GLY A 155 12.73 17.22 0.06
N GLY A 156 11.57 17.46 -0.52
CA GLY A 156 10.25 17.46 0.10
C GLY A 156 9.25 17.17 -1.01
N CYS A 157 8.36 18.11 -1.32
CA CYS A 157 7.50 18.02 -2.51
C CYS A 157 8.26 18.04 -3.85
N ARG A 158 9.44 18.65 -3.85
CA ARG A 158 10.35 18.81 -5.00
C ARG A 158 11.76 18.48 -4.58
N LEU A 159 12.61 18.14 -5.52
CA LEU A 159 14.05 17.94 -5.30
C LEU A 159 14.84 19.17 -5.74
N TRP A 160 15.72 19.62 -4.86
CA TRP A 160 16.49 20.85 -5.02
C TRP A 160 17.97 20.58 -4.84
N THR A 161 18.78 21.37 -5.53
CA THR A 161 20.23 21.43 -5.37
C THR A 161 20.67 22.84 -4.99
N SER A 162 21.73 22.94 -4.20
CA SER A 162 22.41 24.18 -3.83
C SER A 162 23.91 24.00 -4.05
N SER A 163 24.60 25.06 -4.46
CA SER A 163 26.06 25.06 -4.67
C SER A 163 26.83 26.00 -3.74
N ASP A 164 26.13 26.71 -2.84
CA ASP A 164 26.68 27.75 -1.96
C ASP A 164 26.45 27.48 -0.47
N GLY A 165 26.25 26.21 -0.11
CA GLY A 165 26.07 25.76 1.25
C GLY A 165 24.66 25.92 1.79
N GLY A 166 23.65 26.03 0.91
CA GLY A 166 22.23 26.02 1.26
C GLY A 166 21.56 27.40 1.25
N VAL A 167 22.21 28.43 0.69
CA VAL A 167 21.64 29.78 0.61
C VAL A 167 20.75 29.91 -0.62
N ASN A 168 21.26 29.56 -1.81
CA ASN A 168 20.47 29.55 -3.05
C ASN A 168 20.16 28.12 -3.49
N TRP A 169 18.94 27.91 -3.99
CA TRP A 169 18.44 26.61 -4.42
C TRP A 169 17.78 26.66 -5.79
N GLU A 170 17.96 25.60 -6.57
CA GLU A 170 17.35 25.38 -7.87
C GLU A 170 16.77 23.96 -7.95
N ALA A 171 15.65 23.81 -8.66
CA ALA A 171 15.00 22.51 -8.79
C ALA A 171 15.81 21.62 -9.74
N CYS A 172 16.00 20.35 -9.36
CA CYS A 172 16.78 19.38 -10.14
C CYS A 172 15.96 18.14 -10.53
N ASP A 173 14.64 18.18 -10.42
CA ASP A 173 13.66 17.13 -10.77
C ASP A 173 12.73 17.53 -11.93
N ILE A 174 13.16 18.50 -12.75
CA ILE A 174 12.45 18.95 -13.96
C ILE A 174 13.31 18.81 -15.20
N ASN A 175 12.65 18.73 -16.35
CA ASN A 175 13.32 18.83 -17.63
C ASN A 175 13.97 20.22 -17.82
N SER A 176 14.89 20.33 -18.78
CA SER A 176 15.61 21.58 -19.08
C SER A 176 14.71 22.75 -19.53
N ALA A 177 13.46 22.47 -19.91
CA ALA A 177 12.45 23.48 -20.23
C ALA A 177 11.69 23.99 -18.99
N GLY A 178 11.84 23.32 -17.84
CA GLY A 178 11.12 23.60 -16.60
C GLY A 178 9.62 23.29 -16.66
N THR A 179 9.17 22.46 -17.60
CA THR A 179 7.75 22.24 -17.90
C THR A 179 7.19 20.90 -17.44
N ALA A 180 8.06 19.92 -17.17
CA ALA A 180 7.64 18.58 -16.76
C ALA A 180 8.60 17.99 -15.73
N TYR A 181 8.05 17.25 -14.78
CA TYR A 181 8.78 16.44 -13.82
C TYR A 181 9.58 15.35 -14.55
N THR A 182 10.84 15.18 -14.19
CA THR A 182 11.70 14.07 -14.63
C THR A 182 11.86 13.01 -13.54
N VAL A 183 11.50 13.36 -12.30
CA VAL A 183 11.48 12.50 -11.13
C VAL A 183 10.12 12.69 -10.45
N HIS A 184 9.54 11.61 -9.93
CA HIS A 184 8.28 11.69 -9.19
C HIS A 184 8.48 12.53 -7.90
N PRO A 185 7.49 13.36 -7.51
CA PRO A 185 7.56 14.17 -6.28
C PRO A 185 7.59 13.32 -5.00
N ASP A 186 7.67 14.02 -3.86
CA ASP A 186 7.61 13.47 -2.51
C ASP A 186 8.87 12.66 -2.15
N HIS A 187 9.97 13.38 -2.01
CA HIS A 187 11.33 12.87 -1.84
C HIS A 187 11.62 12.57 -0.36
N HIS A 188 11.64 11.29 -0.02
CA HIS A 188 11.81 10.81 1.36
C HIS A 188 13.26 10.64 1.77
N GLN A 189 14.13 10.30 0.81
CA GLN A 189 15.53 9.99 1.09
C GLN A 189 16.39 10.23 -0.15
N THR A 190 17.52 10.88 0.05
CA THR A 190 18.58 11.00 -0.94
C THR A 190 19.89 10.48 -0.39
N THR A 191 20.71 9.85 -1.24
CA THR A 191 22.04 9.37 -0.84
C THR A 191 22.99 9.33 -2.03
N PHE A 192 24.28 9.16 -1.77
CA PHE A 192 25.27 8.86 -2.81
C PHE A 192 25.60 7.38 -2.78
N HIS A 193 25.58 6.73 -3.95
CA HIS A 193 26.06 5.38 -4.08
C HIS A 193 27.56 5.33 -3.71
N PRO A 194 27.97 4.49 -2.75
CA PRO A 194 29.28 4.63 -2.08
C PRO A 194 30.48 4.30 -2.98
N LEU A 195 30.26 3.65 -4.13
CA LEU A 195 31.33 3.26 -5.05
C LEU A 195 31.38 4.13 -6.30
N SER A 196 30.24 4.40 -6.91
CA SER A 196 30.17 5.19 -8.16
C SER A 196 30.09 6.69 -7.88
N GLY A 197 29.57 7.09 -6.72
CA GLY A 197 29.27 8.48 -6.42
C GLY A 197 28.02 8.99 -7.13
N ASP A 198 27.21 8.11 -7.71
CA ASP A 198 25.92 8.49 -8.29
C ASP A 198 24.97 8.96 -7.19
N LEU A 199 24.21 10.01 -7.47
CA LEU A 199 23.13 10.47 -6.60
C LEU A 199 21.92 9.53 -6.76
N ILE A 200 21.39 9.06 -5.65
CA ILE A 200 20.18 8.22 -5.57
C ILE A 200 19.10 9.01 -4.85
N ASP A 201 17.89 9.00 -5.40
CA ASP A 201 16.69 9.59 -4.82
C ASP A 201 15.59 8.54 -4.70
N CYS A 202 14.95 8.50 -3.53
CA CYS A 202 13.83 7.62 -3.22
C CYS A 202 12.59 8.48 -2.92
N ASN A 203 11.52 8.24 -3.68
CA ASN A 203 10.28 8.98 -3.64
C ASN A 203 9.08 8.04 -3.82
N ASP A 204 7.85 8.56 -3.80
CA ASP A 204 6.64 7.74 -3.88
C ASP A 204 6.52 6.98 -5.23
N GLY A 205 7.16 7.47 -6.29
CA GLY A 205 7.26 6.81 -7.59
C GLY A 205 8.43 5.82 -7.74
N GLY A 206 9.17 5.54 -6.66
CA GLY A 206 10.23 4.54 -6.60
C GLY A 206 11.64 5.12 -6.43
N VAL A 207 12.61 4.53 -7.13
CA VAL A 207 14.04 4.87 -6.99
C VAL A 207 14.58 5.41 -8.31
N ASN A 208 15.24 6.56 -8.23
CA ASN A 208 15.86 7.22 -9.36
C ASN A 208 17.35 7.44 -9.07
N TYR A 209 18.18 7.43 -10.11
CA TYR A 209 19.59 7.78 -9.99
C TYR A 209 20.02 8.85 -11.00
N SER A 210 21.07 9.57 -10.65
CA SER A 210 21.74 10.57 -11.46
C SER A 210 23.26 10.41 -11.34
N SER A 211 23.95 10.32 -12.48
CA SER A 211 25.42 10.28 -12.54
C SER A 211 26.05 11.67 -12.72
N ASP A 212 25.25 12.73 -12.77
CA ASP A 212 25.67 14.10 -13.09
C ASP A 212 25.19 15.13 -12.06
N ASN A 213 24.95 14.68 -10.82
CA ASN A 213 24.54 15.53 -9.69
C ASN A 213 23.16 16.19 -9.86
N GLY A 214 22.21 15.47 -10.45
CA GLY A 214 20.81 15.87 -10.56
C GLY A 214 20.46 16.61 -11.86
N GLU A 215 21.35 16.66 -12.86
CA GLU A 215 21.04 17.28 -14.15
C GLU A 215 20.18 16.34 -15.02
N SER A 216 20.41 15.03 -14.93
CA SER A 216 19.60 14.00 -15.57
C SER A 216 19.31 12.84 -14.61
N TRP A 217 18.14 12.22 -14.79
CA TRP A 217 17.63 11.17 -13.91
C TRP A 217 17.14 9.97 -14.70
N TYR A 218 17.31 8.80 -14.08
CA TYR A 218 16.86 7.51 -14.60
C TYR A 218 16.15 6.74 -13.49
N ASN A 219 14.91 6.30 -13.77
CA ASN A 219 14.19 5.41 -12.88
C ASN A 219 14.80 4.00 -12.94
N ILE A 220 15.08 3.41 -11.78
CA ILE A 220 15.66 2.07 -11.61
C ILE A 220 14.79 1.19 -10.71
N SER A 221 13.48 1.42 -10.74
CA SER A 221 12.52 0.73 -9.87
C SER A 221 12.12 -0.65 -10.41
N ASP A 222 12.53 -1.02 -11.63
CA ASP A 222 12.23 -2.32 -12.21
C ASP A 222 12.64 -3.46 -11.27
N GLY A 223 11.66 -4.30 -10.91
CA GLY A 223 11.81 -5.41 -9.95
C GLY A 223 11.39 -5.06 -8.51
N LEU A 224 11.17 -3.79 -8.18
CA LEU A 224 10.55 -3.37 -6.92
C LEU A 224 9.03 -3.45 -7.03
N ILE A 225 8.45 -4.46 -6.38
CA ILE A 225 7.00 -4.68 -6.39
C ILE A 225 6.39 -4.03 -5.13
N THR A 226 6.26 -2.71 -5.13
CA THR A 226 5.90 -1.90 -3.94
C THR A 226 4.65 -1.04 -4.10
N HIS A 227 4.03 -1.03 -5.29
CA HIS A 227 2.81 -0.26 -5.53
C HIS A 227 1.65 -0.71 -4.64
N GLN A 228 0.84 0.25 -4.20
CA GLN A 228 -0.41 0.02 -3.47
C GLN A 228 -1.55 -0.01 -4.46
N PHE A 229 -1.98 -1.20 -4.90
CA PHE A 229 -3.17 -1.33 -5.75
C PHE A 229 -4.43 -1.34 -4.90
N TYR A 230 -5.33 -0.41 -5.18
CA TYR A 230 -6.64 -0.28 -4.52
C TYR A 230 -7.78 -0.91 -5.33
N SER A 231 -7.61 -0.99 -6.65
CA SER A 231 -8.47 -1.78 -7.51
C SER A 231 -7.69 -2.29 -8.72
N ILE A 232 -8.16 -3.39 -9.28
CA ILE A 232 -7.69 -3.97 -10.52
C ILE A 232 -8.87 -4.36 -11.40
N ALA A 233 -8.69 -4.24 -12.71
CA ALA A 233 -9.63 -4.71 -13.71
C ALA A 233 -8.87 -5.33 -14.89
N PHE A 234 -9.56 -6.16 -15.67
CA PHE A 234 -8.96 -6.99 -16.70
C PHE A 234 -9.87 -7.13 -17.90
N ALA A 235 -9.29 -7.30 -19.09
CA ALA A 235 -10.06 -7.63 -20.28
C ALA A 235 -10.58 -9.07 -20.19
N LYS A 236 -11.75 -9.33 -20.77
CA LYS A 236 -12.28 -10.71 -20.88
C LYS A 236 -11.64 -11.51 -22.01
N THR A 237 -11.08 -10.83 -22.99
CA THR A 237 -10.57 -11.41 -24.24
C THR A 237 -9.08 -11.71 -24.18
N ASP A 238 -8.33 -10.95 -23.38
CA ASP A 238 -6.89 -11.13 -23.21
C ASP A 238 -6.50 -11.04 -21.71
N PRO A 239 -5.96 -12.13 -21.12
CA PRO A 239 -5.53 -12.15 -19.72
C PRO A 239 -4.37 -11.20 -19.42
N ASP A 240 -3.64 -10.73 -20.44
CA ASP A 240 -2.52 -9.79 -20.31
C ASP A 240 -2.95 -8.33 -20.21
N VAL A 241 -4.18 -8.02 -20.59
CA VAL A 241 -4.72 -6.66 -20.52
C VAL A 241 -5.29 -6.44 -19.12
N VAL A 242 -4.55 -5.68 -18.32
CA VAL A 242 -4.84 -5.36 -16.92
C VAL A 242 -4.72 -3.85 -16.71
N ILE A 243 -5.60 -3.29 -15.90
CA ILE A 243 -5.53 -1.90 -15.44
C ILE A 243 -5.75 -1.89 -13.93
N GLY A 244 -5.13 -0.96 -13.21
CA GLY A 244 -5.38 -0.81 -11.78
C GLY A 244 -5.00 0.56 -11.26
N GLY A 245 -5.60 0.87 -10.12
CA GLY A 245 -5.45 2.14 -9.43
C GLY A 245 -4.45 2.06 -8.30
N THR A 246 -3.54 3.01 -8.26
CA THR A 246 -2.56 3.16 -7.18
C THR A 246 -2.65 4.52 -6.53
N GLN A 247 -2.31 4.58 -5.24
CA GLN A 247 -2.13 5.84 -4.53
C GLN A 247 -0.81 6.50 -4.95
N ASP A 248 -0.82 7.83 -5.03
CA ASP A 248 0.28 8.75 -5.37
C ASP A 248 0.83 8.64 -6.80
N VAL A 249 0.87 7.42 -7.36
CA VAL A 249 1.50 7.12 -8.65
C VAL A 249 0.48 6.99 -9.81
N GLY A 250 -0.79 6.75 -9.48
CA GLY A 250 -1.95 6.87 -10.37
C GLY A 250 -2.40 5.57 -11.04
N THR A 251 -2.74 5.62 -12.32
CA THR A 251 -3.26 4.46 -13.07
C THR A 251 -2.12 3.70 -13.72
N PHE A 252 -1.99 2.42 -13.38
CA PHE A 252 -1.11 1.49 -14.08
C PHE A 252 -1.90 0.57 -15.00
N SER A 253 -1.33 0.26 -16.15
CA SER A 253 -1.86 -0.77 -17.04
C SER A 253 -0.76 -1.69 -17.57
N SER A 254 -1.19 -2.80 -18.12
CA SER A 254 -0.36 -3.74 -18.84
C SER A 254 -1.15 -4.32 -19.98
N THR A 255 -0.49 -4.54 -21.12
CA THR A 255 -0.96 -5.38 -22.23
C THR A 255 -0.05 -6.60 -22.40
N SER A 256 0.78 -6.88 -21.39
CA SER A 256 1.77 -7.97 -21.39
C SER A 256 2.11 -8.41 -19.96
N ALA A 257 1.10 -8.47 -19.10
CA ALA A 257 1.24 -8.69 -17.66
C ALA A 257 1.99 -9.99 -17.32
N HIS A 258 1.90 -11.02 -18.16
CA HIS A 258 2.65 -12.27 -18.06
C HIS A 258 4.16 -12.08 -18.16
N THR A 259 4.62 -11.10 -18.94
CA THR A 259 6.05 -10.79 -19.13
C THR A 259 6.51 -9.58 -18.33
N GLY A 260 5.62 -8.97 -17.54
CA GLY A 260 5.93 -7.88 -16.61
C GLY A 260 6.01 -6.48 -17.24
N GLY A 261 5.50 -6.27 -18.45
CA GLY A 261 5.48 -4.94 -19.06
C GLY A 261 4.35 -4.10 -18.49
N TRP A 262 4.67 -3.07 -17.70
CA TRP A 262 3.68 -2.16 -17.10
C TRP A 262 3.92 -0.72 -17.57
N ASN A 263 2.83 0.02 -17.78
CA ASN A 263 2.82 1.42 -18.12
C ASN A 263 2.17 2.23 -16.99
N ASN A 264 2.71 3.40 -16.70
CA ASN A 264 1.99 4.43 -15.94
C ASN A 264 1.23 5.30 -16.95
N ASP A 265 -0.09 5.16 -16.99
CA ASP A 265 -0.95 5.84 -17.96
C ASP A 265 -1.37 7.23 -17.47
N LYS A 266 -1.46 7.42 -16.15
CA LYS A 266 -1.92 8.64 -15.50
C LYS A 266 -1.30 8.77 -14.11
N SER A 267 -0.86 9.98 -13.75
CA SER A 267 -0.41 10.32 -12.40
C SER A 267 -1.59 10.60 -11.44
N GLY A 268 -1.30 10.69 -10.14
CA GLY A 268 -2.26 11.09 -9.10
C GLY A 268 -2.74 9.89 -8.29
N ASP A 269 -3.94 9.97 -7.72
CA ASP A 269 -4.53 8.87 -6.95
C ASP A 269 -5.68 8.24 -7.71
N SER A 270 -5.54 6.96 -8.07
CA SER A 270 -6.52 6.24 -8.87
C SER A 270 -7.13 5.06 -8.12
N PHE A 271 -8.44 4.84 -8.27
CA PHE A 271 -9.18 3.88 -7.44
C PHE A 271 -9.94 2.85 -8.26
N GLY A 272 -11.21 3.06 -8.60
CA GLY A 272 -12.01 2.08 -9.36
C GLY A 272 -11.72 2.10 -10.86
N HIS A 273 -11.66 0.90 -11.47
CA HIS A 273 -11.41 0.70 -12.90
C HIS A 273 -12.32 -0.38 -13.49
N VAL A 274 -12.62 -0.27 -14.79
CA VAL A 274 -13.33 -1.31 -15.56
C VAL A 274 -12.81 -1.34 -16.99
N ILE A 275 -12.66 -2.53 -17.56
CA ILE A 275 -12.42 -2.73 -18.99
C ILE A 275 -13.72 -3.18 -19.67
N ASP A 276 -14.04 -2.57 -20.81
CA ASP A 276 -15.23 -2.92 -21.59
C ASP A 276 -15.18 -4.38 -22.03
N HIS A 277 -16.20 -5.13 -21.63
CA HIS A 277 -16.27 -6.57 -21.88
C HIS A 277 -16.58 -6.95 -23.34
N LYS A 278 -16.79 -5.98 -24.24
CA LYS A 278 -16.93 -6.15 -25.70
C LYS A 278 -15.80 -5.50 -26.51
N ASP A 279 -14.99 -4.65 -25.89
CA ASP A 279 -13.85 -3.97 -26.53
C ASP A 279 -12.71 -3.77 -25.52
N GLU A 280 -11.67 -4.59 -25.64
CA GLU A 280 -10.51 -4.55 -24.74
C GLU A 280 -9.67 -3.28 -24.85
N ASN A 281 -9.95 -2.37 -25.80
CA ASN A 281 -9.26 -1.07 -25.89
C ASN A 281 -10.01 0.05 -25.16
N THR A 282 -11.25 -0.19 -24.73
CA THR A 282 -12.07 0.79 -24.03
C THR A 282 -12.00 0.56 -22.53
N TRP A 283 -11.36 1.48 -21.79
CA TRP A 283 -11.21 1.38 -20.34
C TRP A 283 -11.82 2.58 -19.64
N TYR A 284 -12.25 2.35 -18.41
CA TYR A 284 -12.80 3.34 -17.50
C TYR A 284 -11.98 3.34 -16.22
N GLY A 285 -11.75 4.52 -15.66
CA GLY A 285 -10.99 4.68 -14.43
C GLY A 285 -11.50 5.85 -13.62
N THR A 286 -11.16 5.87 -12.34
CA THR A 286 -11.50 6.97 -11.44
C THR A 286 -10.24 7.53 -10.78
N ASN A 287 -10.12 8.86 -10.76
CA ASN A 287 -9.00 9.60 -10.19
C ASN A 287 -9.52 10.61 -9.15
N PHE A 288 -8.94 10.62 -7.96
CA PHE A 288 -9.26 11.58 -6.92
C PHE A 288 -8.77 12.98 -7.29
N MET A 289 -9.60 13.99 -6.99
CA MET A 289 -9.42 15.41 -7.31
C MET A 289 -9.22 15.73 -8.81
N ASN A 290 -9.97 16.72 -9.31
CA ASN A 290 -9.91 17.33 -10.66
C ASN A 290 -10.22 16.44 -11.89
N GLU A 291 -9.95 15.13 -11.87
CA GLU A 291 -10.20 14.23 -13.01
C GLU A 291 -11.42 13.32 -12.83
N ARG A 292 -11.74 12.90 -11.60
CA ARG A 292 -12.93 12.11 -11.22
C ARG A 292 -13.11 10.88 -12.09
N ARG A 293 -13.97 10.87 -13.12
CA ARG A 293 -14.16 9.72 -14.03
C ARG A 293 -13.48 9.96 -15.37
N MET A 294 -12.74 8.96 -15.82
CA MET A 294 -11.94 8.97 -17.04
C MET A 294 -12.27 7.78 -17.94
N LYS A 295 -12.10 7.97 -19.25
CA LYS A 295 -12.25 6.94 -20.27
C LYS A 295 -11.12 6.98 -21.29
N THR A 296 -10.64 5.83 -21.73
CA THR A 296 -9.82 5.66 -22.93
C THR A 296 -10.54 4.74 -23.92
N VAL A 297 -10.21 4.86 -25.20
CA VAL A 297 -10.71 3.99 -26.30
C VAL A 297 -9.56 3.42 -27.14
N ASN A 298 -8.33 3.57 -26.63
CA ASN A 298 -7.10 3.15 -27.29
C ASN A 298 -6.08 2.66 -26.26
N SER A 299 -6.53 1.84 -25.32
CA SER A 299 -5.67 1.10 -24.40
C SER A 299 -4.68 1.99 -23.63
N GLY A 300 -5.18 3.10 -23.09
CA GLY A 300 -4.42 3.97 -22.19
C GLY A 300 -3.59 5.06 -22.90
N GLU A 301 -3.43 5.00 -24.22
CA GLU A 301 -2.67 6.01 -24.98
C GLU A 301 -3.23 7.44 -24.81
N THR A 302 -4.57 7.57 -24.81
CA THR A 302 -5.25 8.85 -24.56
C THR A 302 -6.47 8.69 -23.66
N TRP A 303 -6.67 9.66 -22.77
CA TRP A 303 -7.73 9.66 -21.78
C TRP A 303 -8.60 10.92 -21.84
N PHE A 304 -9.90 10.73 -21.63
CA PHE A 304 -10.92 11.77 -21.66
C PHE A 304 -11.69 11.80 -20.34
N GLN A 305 -11.95 12.99 -19.81
CA GLN A 305 -12.87 13.17 -18.67
C GLN A 305 -14.31 12.90 -19.12
N ILE A 306 -15.03 12.12 -18.33
CA ILE A 306 -16.43 11.71 -18.58
C ILE A 306 -17.33 12.12 -17.41
N ASN A 307 -17.24 13.38 -16.97
CA ASN A 307 -17.93 13.89 -15.78
C ASN A 307 -19.24 14.63 -16.07
N ASN A 308 -19.69 14.68 -17.32
CA ASN A 308 -20.88 15.41 -17.73
C ASN A 308 -22.14 14.88 -16.98
N GLY A 309 -22.88 15.79 -16.33
CA GLY A 309 -24.05 15.44 -15.51
C GLY A 309 -23.74 15.06 -14.05
N THR A 310 -22.47 15.13 -13.62
CA THR A 310 -22.07 14.81 -12.23
C THR A 310 -21.87 16.07 -11.37
N SER A 311 -21.98 15.92 -10.05
CA SER A 311 -21.87 17.00 -9.06
C SER A 311 -21.27 16.43 -7.76
N GLY A 312 -21.37 17.14 -6.62
CA GLY A 312 -20.97 16.59 -5.31
C GLY A 312 -19.47 16.59 -5.01
N ALA A 313 -19.15 16.22 -3.76
CA ALA A 313 -17.82 16.16 -3.19
C ALA A 313 -17.03 14.94 -3.68
N ASP A 314 -15.71 15.10 -3.83
CA ASP A 314 -14.81 14.03 -4.23
C ASP A 314 -14.74 12.94 -3.16
N GLN A 315 -14.76 11.69 -3.59
CA GLN A 315 -14.58 10.52 -2.75
C GLN A 315 -13.18 9.98 -2.96
N TRP A 316 -12.50 9.61 -1.87
CA TRP A 316 -11.17 9.00 -1.92
C TRP A 316 -11.19 7.73 -2.77
N ARG A 317 -11.82 6.64 -2.29
CA ARG A 317 -11.99 5.40 -3.09
C ARG A 317 -13.30 5.44 -3.88
N MET A 318 -13.29 5.88 -5.14
CA MET A 318 -14.51 6.00 -5.95
C MET A 318 -14.80 4.74 -6.78
N PRO A 319 -15.83 3.93 -6.47
CA PRO A 319 -16.17 2.76 -7.28
C PRO A 319 -16.75 3.15 -8.65
N ILE A 320 -16.49 2.29 -9.62
CA ILE A 320 -17.15 2.28 -10.93
C ILE A 320 -17.35 0.82 -11.35
N ILE A 321 -18.55 0.47 -11.79
CA ILE A 321 -18.88 -0.88 -12.28
C ILE A 321 -19.66 -0.79 -13.59
N MET A 322 -19.48 -1.78 -14.46
CA MET A 322 -20.20 -1.90 -15.73
C MET A 322 -21.30 -2.94 -15.62
N HIS A 323 -22.43 -2.67 -16.28
CA HIS A 323 -23.51 -3.64 -16.36
C HIS A 323 -23.03 -4.93 -17.06
N PRO A 324 -23.27 -6.14 -16.52
CA PRO A 324 -22.60 -7.36 -16.96
C PRO A 324 -22.80 -7.76 -18.43
N THR A 325 -23.85 -7.26 -19.07
CA THR A 325 -24.21 -7.57 -20.48
C THR A 325 -24.35 -6.33 -21.37
N ASP A 326 -24.40 -5.13 -20.80
CA ASP A 326 -24.57 -3.87 -21.52
C ASP A 326 -23.41 -2.93 -21.21
N ASN A 327 -22.41 -2.92 -22.09
CA ASN A 327 -21.18 -2.18 -21.93
C ASN A 327 -21.34 -0.65 -22.02
N ASN A 328 -22.52 -0.14 -22.40
CA ASN A 328 -22.81 1.31 -22.33
C ASN A 328 -23.38 1.73 -20.97
N THR A 329 -23.81 0.79 -20.15
CA THR A 329 -24.41 1.08 -18.85
C THR A 329 -23.37 0.91 -17.74
N LEU A 330 -23.10 1.98 -17.00
CA LEU A 330 -22.18 1.97 -15.85
C LEU A 330 -22.80 2.67 -14.65
N LEU A 331 -22.37 2.24 -13.46
CA LEU A 331 -22.64 2.90 -12.19
C LEU A 331 -21.33 3.40 -11.59
N SER A 332 -21.36 4.56 -10.96
CA SER A 332 -20.22 5.11 -10.20
C SER A 332 -20.77 5.97 -9.07
N SER A 333 -20.01 6.22 -8.01
CA SER A 333 -20.44 7.06 -6.89
C SER A 333 -19.54 8.27 -6.68
N ASN A 334 -19.84 9.05 -5.64
CA ASN A 334 -18.92 9.90 -4.90
C ASN A 334 -19.43 10.03 -3.45
N ASN A 335 -18.93 11.00 -2.69
CA ASN A 335 -19.31 11.15 -1.28
C ASN A 335 -20.79 11.50 -1.05
N ASP A 336 -21.52 11.90 -2.08
CA ASP A 336 -22.89 12.38 -1.98
C ASP A 336 -23.89 11.48 -2.72
N PHE A 337 -23.52 10.96 -3.90
CA PHE A 337 -24.46 10.39 -4.86
C PHE A 337 -23.97 9.09 -5.51
N ILE A 338 -24.93 8.26 -5.94
CA ILE A 338 -24.72 7.24 -6.97
C ILE A 338 -25.22 7.80 -8.30
N TYR A 339 -24.41 7.59 -9.35
CA TYR A 339 -24.66 8.00 -10.72
C TYR A 339 -24.82 6.78 -11.62
N LYS A 340 -25.66 6.94 -12.65
CA LYS A 340 -25.81 5.97 -13.74
C LYS A 340 -25.62 6.64 -15.10
N THR A 341 -24.89 5.98 -15.99
CA THR A 341 -24.82 6.27 -17.43
C THR A 341 -25.40 5.10 -18.20
N VAL A 342 -25.94 5.36 -19.39
CA VAL A 342 -26.42 4.36 -20.36
C VAL A 342 -25.84 4.62 -21.77
N ASP A 343 -24.88 5.53 -21.86
CA ASP A 343 -24.25 6.00 -23.11
C ASP A 343 -22.71 5.91 -23.03
N GLY A 344 -22.20 5.03 -22.18
CA GLY A 344 -20.78 4.74 -22.05
C GLY A 344 -19.97 5.90 -21.47
N GLY A 345 -20.60 6.71 -20.61
CA GLY A 345 -19.97 7.83 -19.88
C GLY A 345 -20.12 9.20 -20.54
N LEU A 346 -20.86 9.33 -21.65
CA LEU A 346 -21.08 10.64 -22.29
C LEU A 346 -21.95 11.56 -21.39
N SER A 347 -22.89 10.98 -20.64
CA SER A 347 -23.66 11.67 -19.61
C SER A 347 -24.02 10.75 -18.44
N TRP A 348 -24.13 11.36 -17.26
CA TRP A 348 -24.48 10.68 -16.02
C TRP A 348 -25.71 11.32 -15.37
N ASN A 349 -26.54 10.50 -14.75
CA ASN A 349 -27.70 10.94 -13.97
C ASN A 349 -27.55 10.50 -12.51
N ILE A 350 -27.90 11.37 -11.57
CA ILE A 350 -28.02 11.01 -10.16
C ILE A 350 -29.22 10.07 -10.01
N VAL A 351 -28.97 8.87 -9.48
CA VAL A 351 -30.02 7.84 -9.24
C VAL A 351 -30.27 7.61 -7.75
N PHE A 352 -29.35 8.05 -6.89
CA PHE A 352 -29.51 7.92 -5.44
C PHE A 352 -28.67 8.91 -4.65
N PHE A 353 -29.16 9.28 -3.46
CA PHE A 353 -28.43 10.03 -2.45
C PHE A 353 -28.07 9.06 -1.31
N ALA A 354 -26.82 8.61 -1.30
CA ALA A 354 -26.41 7.43 -0.52
C ALA A 354 -25.36 7.74 0.55
N GLY A 355 -24.72 8.92 0.47
CA GLY A 355 -23.45 9.17 1.15
C GLY A 355 -22.29 8.44 0.47
N ASN A 356 -21.19 8.28 1.19
CA ASN A 356 -19.95 7.66 0.73
C ASN A 356 -20.13 6.12 0.56
N ILE A 357 -19.97 5.61 -0.66
CA ILE A 357 -20.20 4.18 -1.01
C ILE A 357 -18.89 3.42 -1.13
N GLY A 358 -18.73 2.30 -0.43
CA GLY A 358 -17.53 1.47 -0.53
C GLY A 358 -17.48 0.67 -1.83
N THR A 359 -18.44 -0.23 -2.00
CA THR A 359 -18.57 -1.16 -3.11
C THR A 359 -19.92 -0.97 -3.80
N LEU A 360 -19.93 -1.18 -5.12
CA LEU A 360 -21.11 -1.42 -5.92
C LEU A 360 -20.99 -2.83 -6.50
N GLU A 361 -22.04 -3.65 -6.43
CA GLU A 361 -21.99 -5.04 -6.92
C GLU A 361 -23.30 -5.43 -7.60
N TYR A 362 -23.23 -5.82 -8.87
CA TYR A 362 -24.36 -6.42 -9.57
C TYR A 362 -24.52 -7.88 -9.15
N ASP A 363 -25.76 -8.32 -8.92
CA ASP A 363 -26.06 -9.74 -8.86
C ASP A 363 -25.71 -10.41 -10.19
N LYS A 364 -24.87 -11.44 -10.11
CA LYS A 364 -24.35 -12.15 -11.28
C LYS A 364 -25.43 -12.92 -12.06
N VAL A 365 -26.56 -13.25 -11.44
CA VAL A 365 -27.68 -13.98 -12.08
C VAL A 365 -28.76 -13.01 -12.59
N ASN A 366 -29.16 -12.04 -11.78
CA ASN A 366 -30.20 -11.06 -12.10
C ASN A 366 -29.66 -9.63 -12.02
N ASN A 367 -29.21 -9.08 -13.16
CA ASN A 367 -28.59 -7.75 -13.20
C ASN A 367 -29.55 -6.58 -12.88
N ASN A 368 -30.84 -6.85 -12.58
CA ASN A 368 -31.72 -5.84 -11.97
C ASN A 368 -31.41 -5.63 -10.48
N LEU A 369 -30.81 -6.62 -9.81
CA LEU A 369 -30.38 -6.51 -8.43
C LEU A 369 -28.98 -5.89 -8.40
N VAL A 370 -28.84 -4.78 -7.67
CA VAL A 370 -27.55 -4.11 -7.46
C VAL A 370 -27.44 -3.74 -5.99
N TYR A 371 -26.34 -4.13 -5.37
CA TYR A 371 -26.05 -3.85 -3.97
C TYR A 371 -25.01 -2.73 -3.85
N ALA A 372 -25.10 -1.97 -2.78
CA ALA A 372 -24.10 -0.98 -2.39
C ALA A 372 -23.94 -0.95 -0.86
N ASN A 373 -22.72 -0.83 -0.34
CA ASN A 373 -22.49 -0.59 1.09
C ASN A 373 -22.03 0.86 1.36
N GLU A 374 -22.35 1.36 2.54
CA GLU A 374 -21.77 2.59 3.08
C GLU A 374 -20.29 2.37 3.44
N LEU A 375 -19.39 3.20 2.90
CA LEU A 375 -17.96 3.14 3.23
C LEU A 375 -17.76 3.43 4.73
N ASN A 376 -16.96 2.61 5.40
CA ASN A 376 -16.72 2.67 6.86
C ASN A 376 -18.01 2.57 7.72
N GLY A 377 -19.11 2.09 7.13
CA GLY A 377 -20.41 1.95 7.78
C GLY A 377 -21.01 0.56 7.56
N SER A 378 -22.12 0.30 8.23
CA SER A 378 -22.78 -1.01 8.18
C SER A 378 -24.00 -1.05 7.26
N LYS A 379 -24.38 0.07 6.65
CA LYS A 379 -25.60 0.14 5.83
C LYS A 379 -25.38 -0.53 4.48
N ILE A 380 -26.40 -1.24 4.02
CA ILE A 380 -26.50 -1.79 2.68
C ILE A 380 -27.72 -1.20 1.99
N TYR A 381 -27.58 -0.88 0.71
CA TYR A 381 -28.64 -0.43 -0.17
C TYR A 381 -28.82 -1.45 -1.30
N LEU A 382 -30.06 -1.62 -1.73
CA LEU A 382 -30.44 -2.51 -2.83
C LEU A 382 -31.24 -1.72 -3.87
N SER A 383 -30.87 -1.89 -5.13
CA SER A 383 -31.70 -1.59 -6.28
C SER A 383 -32.30 -2.88 -6.83
N VAL A 384 -33.57 -2.83 -7.24
CA VAL A 384 -34.28 -3.96 -7.89
C VAL A 384 -34.63 -3.69 -9.35
N ASN A 385 -34.06 -2.62 -9.92
CA ASN A 385 -34.28 -2.16 -11.29
C ASN A 385 -32.97 -1.68 -11.96
N GLY A 386 -31.88 -2.39 -11.70
CA GLY A 386 -30.61 -2.18 -12.39
C GLY A 386 -29.95 -0.84 -12.05
N GLY A 387 -30.17 -0.33 -10.85
CA GLY A 387 -29.58 0.92 -10.37
C GLY A 387 -30.39 2.19 -10.64
N ASP A 388 -31.61 2.11 -11.19
CA ASP A 388 -32.44 3.29 -11.46
C ASP A 388 -33.04 3.92 -10.18
N SER A 389 -33.31 3.10 -9.17
CA SER A 389 -33.74 3.54 -7.84
C SER A 389 -33.25 2.58 -6.77
N TRP A 390 -33.07 3.09 -5.55
CA TRP A 390 -32.44 2.36 -4.45
C TRP A 390 -33.23 2.50 -3.16
N SER A 391 -33.17 1.46 -2.33
CA SER A 391 -33.71 1.43 -0.97
C SER A 391 -32.67 0.88 -0.02
N LYS A 392 -32.56 1.49 1.17
CA LYS A 392 -31.77 0.92 2.26
C LYS A 392 -32.41 -0.38 2.74
N LEU A 393 -31.62 -1.41 2.97
CA LEU A 393 -32.09 -2.65 3.60
C LEU A 393 -32.38 -2.42 5.09
N ASP A 394 -33.37 -3.15 5.62
CA ASP A 394 -33.73 -3.09 7.04
C ASP A 394 -32.74 -3.85 7.93
N SER A 395 -31.97 -4.78 7.36
CA SER A 395 -30.96 -5.57 8.05
C SER A 395 -29.57 -5.41 7.42
N SER A 396 -28.55 -5.64 8.24
CA SER A 396 -27.13 -5.73 7.83
C SER A 396 -26.39 -6.64 8.83
N PRO A 397 -25.17 -7.08 8.53
CA PRO A 397 -24.30 -7.76 9.50
C PRO A 397 -24.05 -6.95 10.79
N GLY A 398 -24.20 -5.62 10.75
CA GLY A 398 -24.04 -4.75 11.93
C GLY A 398 -22.64 -4.18 12.13
N TYR A 399 -21.69 -4.51 11.26
CA TYR A 399 -20.30 -4.05 11.30
C TYR A 399 -19.94 -3.23 10.05
N PRO A 400 -18.85 -2.43 10.07
CA PRO A 400 -18.32 -1.78 8.87
C PRO A 400 -18.02 -2.81 7.77
N ILE A 401 -18.69 -2.66 6.63
CA ILE A 401 -18.55 -3.56 5.48
C ILE A 401 -17.44 -3.02 4.58
N THR A 402 -16.53 -3.91 4.18
CA THR A 402 -15.44 -3.59 3.25
C THR A 402 -15.77 -3.96 1.82
N ASP A 403 -16.44 -5.10 1.61
CA ASP A 403 -16.77 -5.59 0.27
C ASP A 403 -18.07 -6.39 0.23
N LEU A 404 -18.66 -6.50 -0.96
CA LEU A 404 -19.85 -7.27 -1.28
C LEU A 404 -19.61 -8.11 -2.54
N ALA A 405 -19.87 -9.42 -2.45
CA ALA A 405 -19.79 -10.32 -3.61
C ALA A 405 -21.07 -11.13 -3.76
N THR A 406 -21.59 -11.24 -4.99
CA THR A 406 -22.82 -12.00 -5.27
C THR A 406 -22.53 -13.38 -5.86
N ASP A 407 -23.36 -14.35 -5.49
CA ASP A 407 -23.23 -15.72 -5.96
C ASP A 407 -23.49 -15.82 -7.47
N PRO A 408 -22.61 -16.49 -8.25
CA PRO A 408 -22.75 -16.58 -9.70
C PRO A 408 -23.92 -17.48 -10.16
N TRP A 409 -24.47 -18.32 -9.28
CA TRP A 409 -25.46 -19.35 -9.61
C TRP A 409 -26.78 -19.18 -8.86
N LEU A 410 -26.79 -18.43 -7.75
CA LEU A 410 -27.95 -18.26 -6.88
C LEU A 410 -28.36 -16.78 -6.78
N GLU A 411 -29.41 -16.41 -7.51
CA GLU A 411 -29.99 -15.07 -7.47
C GLU A 411 -30.30 -14.62 -6.03
N GLY A 412 -29.88 -13.42 -5.68
CA GLY A 412 -30.15 -12.80 -4.39
C GLY A 412 -29.28 -13.31 -3.24
N THR A 413 -28.28 -14.16 -3.54
CA THR A 413 -27.28 -14.57 -2.56
C THR A 413 -26.09 -13.60 -2.60
N VAL A 414 -25.79 -13.00 -1.46
CA VAL A 414 -24.75 -11.97 -1.32
C VAL A 414 -23.93 -12.20 -0.06
N TYR A 415 -22.61 -12.09 -0.20
CA TYR A 415 -21.65 -12.15 0.89
C TYR A 415 -21.18 -10.74 1.24
N ALA A 416 -20.84 -10.51 2.51
CA ALA A 416 -20.31 -9.24 3.02
C ALA A 416 -19.12 -9.49 3.94
N SER A 417 -18.00 -8.81 3.67
CA SER A 417 -16.77 -8.89 4.48
C SER A 417 -16.68 -7.75 5.48
N ILE A 418 -16.05 -8.02 6.62
CA ILE A 418 -15.84 -7.06 7.70
C ILE A 418 -14.34 -6.77 7.85
N GLY A 419 -13.99 -5.49 7.75
CA GLY A 419 -12.60 -5.00 7.82
C GLY A 419 -12.16 -4.50 9.19
N SER A 420 -12.92 -4.77 10.25
CA SER A 420 -12.62 -4.30 11.60
C SER A 420 -11.68 -5.26 12.35
N PHE A 421 -10.74 -4.70 13.11
CA PHE A 421 -9.93 -5.46 14.05
C PHE A 421 -10.73 -5.81 15.31
N GLY A 422 -10.49 -7.00 15.87
CA GLY A 422 -11.02 -7.41 17.18
C GLY A 422 -12.47 -7.88 17.17
N GLU A 423 -13.06 -8.10 15.99
CA GLU A 423 -14.37 -8.75 15.83
C GLU A 423 -14.20 -10.27 15.75
N ASP A 424 -15.20 -11.03 16.21
CA ASP A 424 -15.19 -12.49 16.16
C ASP A 424 -15.68 -13.05 14.80
N GLU A 425 -16.28 -12.21 13.95
CA GLU A 425 -16.91 -12.62 12.68
C GLU A 425 -16.50 -11.67 11.54
N GLN A 426 -15.84 -12.21 10.52
CA GLN A 426 -15.27 -11.46 9.40
C GLN A 426 -16.06 -11.59 8.09
N LEU A 427 -16.95 -12.58 7.97
CA LEU A 427 -17.70 -12.85 6.75
C LEU A 427 -19.13 -13.30 7.05
N PHE A 428 -20.09 -12.70 6.34
CA PHE A 428 -21.50 -13.00 6.44
C PHE A 428 -22.10 -13.32 5.07
N VAL A 429 -23.14 -14.14 5.05
CA VAL A 429 -23.94 -14.43 3.86
C VAL A 429 -25.41 -14.11 4.09
N SER A 430 -26.07 -13.60 3.05
CA SER A 430 -27.52 -13.54 2.94
C SER A 430 -27.96 -14.36 1.73
N ASN A 431 -28.96 -15.23 1.92
CA ASN A 431 -29.56 -16.03 0.85
C ASN A 431 -30.95 -15.50 0.42
N ASN A 432 -31.30 -14.30 0.87
CA ASN A 432 -32.61 -13.68 0.66
C ASN A 432 -32.49 -12.16 0.42
N ARG A 433 -31.59 -11.78 -0.49
CA ARG A 433 -31.40 -10.39 -0.94
C ARG A 433 -31.07 -9.40 0.17
N GLY A 434 -30.38 -9.87 1.21
CA GLY A 434 -29.95 -9.06 2.35
C GLY A 434 -31.02 -8.86 3.44
N GLU A 435 -32.16 -9.54 3.37
CA GLU A 435 -33.19 -9.48 4.43
C GLU A 435 -32.70 -10.07 5.76
N THR A 436 -31.92 -11.16 5.70
CA THR A 436 -31.28 -11.79 6.87
C THR A 436 -29.85 -12.19 6.57
N TRP A 437 -28.98 -12.14 7.59
CA TRP A 437 -27.56 -12.42 7.49
C TRP A 437 -27.15 -13.52 8.47
N SER A 438 -26.17 -14.33 8.09
CA SER A 438 -25.58 -15.37 8.94
C SER A 438 -24.07 -15.39 8.75
N SER A 439 -23.32 -15.50 9.85
CA SER A 439 -21.87 -15.61 9.79
C SER A 439 -21.45 -16.94 9.15
N VAL A 440 -20.44 -16.86 8.29
CA VAL A 440 -19.74 -17.99 7.66
C VAL A 440 -18.24 -17.92 7.95
N SER A 441 -17.86 -17.23 9.04
CA SER A 441 -16.46 -17.03 9.41
C SER A 441 -15.83 -18.32 9.90
N ASN A 442 -16.53 -19.11 10.74
CA ASN A 442 -16.09 -20.43 11.22
C ASN A 442 -14.62 -20.48 11.70
N ASN A 443 -13.71 -21.03 10.91
CA ASN A 443 -12.27 -21.15 11.22
C ASN A 443 -11.39 -20.14 10.44
N LEU A 444 -12.00 -19.14 9.79
CA LEU A 444 -11.31 -18.00 9.22
C LEU A 444 -10.60 -17.22 10.34
N PRO A 445 -9.40 -16.66 10.11
CA PRO A 445 -8.71 -15.92 11.15
C PRO A 445 -9.39 -14.60 11.50
N GLU A 446 -9.32 -14.22 12.78
CA GLU A 446 -9.78 -12.95 13.36
C GLU A 446 -8.90 -11.75 12.92
N VAL A 447 -8.88 -11.48 11.62
CA VAL A 447 -8.18 -10.34 10.99
C VAL A 447 -9.11 -9.66 9.99
N PRO A 448 -8.90 -8.37 9.67
CA PRO A 448 -9.71 -7.69 8.66
C PRO A 448 -9.79 -8.48 7.35
N CYS A 449 -11.02 -8.67 6.88
CA CYS A 449 -11.34 -9.18 5.54
C CYS A 449 -11.73 -7.98 4.68
N LEU A 450 -11.08 -7.84 3.52
CA LEU A 450 -11.16 -6.63 2.71
C LEU A 450 -11.80 -6.85 1.34
N SER A 451 -11.77 -8.07 0.82
CA SER A 451 -12.26 -8.39 -0.52
C SER A 451 -12.75 -9.84 -0.62
N ILE A 452 -13.73 -10.09 -1.49
CA ILE A 452 -14.34 -11.41 -1.69
C ILE A 452 -14.39 -11.73 -3.19
N ALA A 453 -14.00 -12.96 -3.56
CA ALA A 453 -14.25 -13.48 -4.90
C ALA A 453 -14.92 -14.86 -4.84
N ILE A 454 -15.83 -15.13 -5.77
CA ILE A 454 -16.55 -16.41 -5.86
C ILE A 454 -16.30 -17.00 -7.24
N SER A 455 -15.93 -18.28 -7.30
CA SER A 455 -15.70 -18.99 -8.55
C SER A 455 -17.00 -19.15 -9.33
N THR A 456 -16.98 -18.72 -10.60
CA THR A 456 -18.10 -18.93 -11.52
C THR A 456 -18.22 -20.37 -12.02
N LEU A 457 -17.17 -21.18 -11.80
CA LEU A 457 -17.16 -22.61 -12.13
C LEU A 457 -17.69 -23.49 -11.00
N ASN A 458 -17.67 -22.98 -9.76
CA ASN A 458 -18.20 -23.65 -8.58
C ASN A 458 -18.52 -22.61 -7.50
N ASN A 459 -19.80 -22.29 -7.28
CA ASN A 459 -20.19 -21.28 -6.29
C ASN A 459 -19.90 -21.66 -4.82
N GLN A 460 -19.47 -22.90 -4.54
CA GLN A 460 -18.97 -23.31 -3.22
C GLN A 460 -17.51 -22.90 -2.98
N GLU A 461 -16.79 -22.57 -4.06
CA GLU A 461 -15.42 -22.12 -4.03
C GLU A 461 -15.36 -20.60 -3.87
N ILE A 462 -15.03 -20.16 -2.66
CA ILE A 462 -15.05 -18.75 -2.24
C ILE A 462 -13.66 -18.38 -1.77
N TYR A 463 -13.18 -17.21 -2.17
CA TYR A 463 -11.90 -16.65 -1.79
C TYR A 463 -12.13 -15.36 -1.00
N VAL A 464 -11.34 -15.16 0.05
CA VAL A 464 -11.39 -13.96 0.88
C VAL A 464 -9.99 -13.38 1.02
N GLY A 465 -9.84 -12.12 0.64
CA GLY A 465 -8.64 -11.32 0.84
C GLY A 465 -8.64 -10.69 2.22
N THR A 466 -7.53 -10.81 2.92
CA THR A 466 -7.36 -10.33 4.31
C THR A 466 -6.09 -9.50 4.45
N ASP A 467 -5.89 -8.91 5.63
CA ASP A 467 -4.64 -8.23 5.99
C ASP A 467 -3.38 -9.12 5.93
N ILE A 468 -3.57 -10.44 5.85
CA ILE A 468 -2.48 -11.41 5.97
C ILE A 468 -2.41 -12.36 4.77
N GLY A 469 -3.16 -12.11 3.70
CA GLY A 469 -3.20 -12.90 2.47
C GLY A 469 -4.58 -13.45 2.14
N VAL A 470 -4.63 -14.49 1.30
CA VAL A 470 -5.90 -15.05 0.79
C VAL A 470 -6.27 -16.35 1.51
N TRP A 471 -7.55 -16.54 1.76
CA TRP A 471 -8.17 -17.77 2.26
C TRP A 471 -9.18 -18.30 1.25
N MET A 472 -9.36 -19.61 1.22
CA MET A 472 -10.32 -20.25 0.32
C MET A 472 -11.22 -21.21 1.10
N SER A 473 -12.50 -21.23 0.73
CA SER A 473 -13.47 -22.25 1.10
C SER A 473 -13.80 -23.07 -0.15
N GLN A 474 -14.09 -24.36 0.00
CA GLN A 474 -14.63 -25.21 -1.08
C GLN A 474 -16.05 -25.72 -0.80
N ASP A 475 -16.64 -25.31 0.33
CA ASP A 475 -17.90 -25.82 0.87
C ASP A 475 -18.88 -24.69 1.22
N GLY A 476 -18.78 -23.54 0.52
CA GLY A 476 -19.71 -22.42 0.68
C GLY A 476 -19.52 -21.63 1.99
N GLY A 477 -18.31 -21.62 2.54
CA GLY A 477 -17.94 -20.88 3.75
C GLY A 477 -18.11 -21.67 5.05
N ILE A 478 -18.27 -22.99 4.97
CA ILE A 478 -18.34 -23.84 6.17
C ILE A 478 -16.92 -24.03 6.75
N SER A 479 -15.90 -24.15 5.90
CA SER A 479 -14.51 -24.23 6.32
C SER A 479 -13.55 -23.48 5.38
N TRP A 480 -12.49 -22.93 5.98
CA TRP A 480 -11.50 -22.09 5.31
C TRP A 480 -10.09 -22.70 5.38
N GLU A 481 -9.34 -22.59 4.30
CA GLU A 481 -7.94 -22.99 4.22
C GLU A 481 -7.06 -21.87 3.65
N ASP A 482 -5.78 -21.90 4.02
CA ASP A 482 -4.78 -20.92 3.58
C ASP A 482 -4.52 -21.06 2.08
N PHE A 483 -4.72 -19.98 1.30
CA PHE A 483 -4.54 -19.96 -0.15
C PHE A 483 -3.46 -18.94 -0.55
N ASN A 484 -2.20 -19.21 -0.20
CA ASN A 484 -1.09 -18.26 -0.43
C ASN A 484 0.03 -18.82 -1.34
N ASP A 485 -0.20 -19.92 -2.04
CA ASP A 485 0.80 -20.47 -2.95
C ASP A 485 0.94 -19.60 -4.21
N GLY A 486 2.16 -19.11 -4.46
CA GLY A 486 2.44 -18.14 -5.53
C GLY A 486 2.09 -16.68 -5.19
N LEU A 487 1.65 -16.40 -3.96
CA LEU A 487 1.35 -15.05 -3.45
C LEU A 487 2.39 -14.60 -2.42
N PRO A 488 2.60 -13.28 -2.22
CA PRO A 488 3.56 -12.79 -1.24
C PRO A 488 3.06 -13.08 0.19
N ALA A 489 4.00 -13.39 1.09
CA ALA A 489 3.68 -13.65 2.49
C ALA A 489 3.22 -12.35 3.20
N ALA A 490 2.19 -12.47 4.04
CA ALA A 490 1.67 -11.39 4.89
C ALA A 490 1.39 -10.10 4.10
N VAL A 491 0.40 -10.19 3.21
CA VAL A 491 0.00 -9.10 2.33
C VAL A 491 -1.44 -8.71 2.59
N VAL A 492 -1.68 -7.40 2.65
CA VAL A 492 -3.03 -6.84 2.70
C VAL A 492 -3.62 -6.89 1.30
N VAL A 493 -4.71 -7.65 1.13
CA VAL A 493 -5.35 -7.87 -0.16
C VAL A 493 -6.56 -6.94 -0.30
N ASP A 494 -6.33 -5.76 -0.89
CA ASP A 494 -7.35 -4.71 -1.02
C ASP A 494 -8.36 -5.00 -2.15
N ASP A 495 -7.94 -5.72 -3.20
CA ASP A 495 -8.82 -6.16 -4.29
C ASP A 495 -8.50 -7.60 -4.73
N LEU A 496 -9.53 -8.41 -4.99
CA LEU A 496 -9.44 -9.85 -5.22
C LEU A 496 -10.48 -10.28 -6.25
N HIS A 497 -10.03 -10.99 -7.30
CA HIS A 497 -10.91 -11.46 -8.36
C HIS A 497 -10.64 -12.91 -8.71
N TYR A 498 -11.72 -13.67 -8.94
CA TYR A 498 -11.68 -14.91 -9.69
C TYR A 498 -11.79 -14.56 -11.18
N TYR A 499 -10.73 -14.79 -11.94
CA TYR A 499 -10.68 -14.49 -13.36
C TYR A 499 -10.98 -15.74 -14.19
N GLU A 500 -12.16 -15.77 -14.79
CA GLU A 500 -12.69 -16.95 -15.47
C GLU A 500 -11.88 -17.40 -16.70
N PRO A 501 -11.43 -16.49 -17.60
CA PRO A 501 -10.83 -16.91 -18.88
C PRO A 501 -9.60 -17.82 -18.73
N ASP A 502 -8.80 -17.68 -17.67
CA ASP A 502 -7.65 -18.56 -17.40
C ASP A 502 -7.73 -19.28 -16.03
N SER A 503 -8.85 -19.14 -15.31
CA SER A 503 -9.08 -19.73 -13.98
C SER A 503 -7.98 -19.36 -12.98
N THR A 504 -7.71 -18.06 -12.84
CA THR A 504 -6.73 -17.53 -11.88
C THR A 504 -7.41 -16.72 -10.78
N ILE A 505 -6.74 -16.69 -9.62
CA ILE A 505 -6.96 -15.67 -8.60
C ILE A 505 -6.01 -14.53 -8.86
N ARG A 506 -6.55 -13.32 -8.96
CA ARG A 506 -5.81 -12.08 -9.21
C ARG A 506 -6.02 -11.14 -8.03
N ILE A 507 -4.93 -10.55 -7.54
CA ILE A 507 -4.97 -9.66 -6.38
C ILE A 507 -4.26 -8.35 -6.61
N GLY A 508 -4.90 -7.26 -6.19
CA GLY A 508 -4.28 -5.98 -5.89
C GLY A 508 -3.96 -5.93 -4.40
N THR A 509 -2.81 -5.36 -4.05
CA THR A 509 -2.33 -5.40 -2.67
C THR A 509 -1.90 -4.04 -2.17
N TYR A 510 -1.99 -3.82 -0.85
CA TYR A 510 -1.49 -2.61 -0.21
C TYR A 510 0.03 -2.70 -0.03
N GLY A 511 0.77 -2.32 -1.07
CA GLY A 511 2.23 -2.11 -1.02
C GLY A 511 3.07 -3.30 -1.47
N ARG A 512 2.46 -4.30 -2.12
CA ARG A 512 3.15 -5.44 -2.73
C ARG A 512 2.79 -5.65 -4.20
N GLY A 513 2.15 -4.67 -4.85
CA GLY A 513 1.79 -4.73 -6.27
C GLY A 513 0.66 -5.70 -6.62
N TYR A 514 0.63 -6.10 -7.88
CA TYR A 514 -0.34 -7.04 -8.47
C TYR A 514 0.23 -8.47 -8.52
N TRP A 515 -0.60 -9.46 -8.20
CA TRP A 515 -0.25 -10.87 -8.30
C TRP A 515 -1.35 -11.68 -8.96
N ARG A 516 -0.96 -12.81 -9.54
CA ARG A 516 -1.90 -13.85 -9.95
C ARG A 516 -1.37 -15.23 -9.62
N THR A 517 -2.28 -16.14 -9.32
CA THR A 517 -1.98 -17.57 -9.13
C THR A 517 -3.14 -18.39 -9.71
N LYS A 518 -2.91 -19.68 -10.00
CA LYS A 518 -4.00 -20.53 -10.49
C LYS A 518 -5.03 -20.71 -9.39
N ALA A 519 -6.31 -20.55 -9.74
CA ALA A 519 -7.40 -20.96 -8.85
C ALA A 519 -7.39 -22.47 -8.67
N ASN A 520 -8.10 -22.96 -7.66
CA ASN A 520 -8.17 -24.38 -7.37
C ASN A 520 -8.97 -25.12 -8.45
N GLY A 521 -8.27 -25.64 -9.46
CA GLY A 521 -8.90 -26.35 -10.57
C GLY A 521 -9.40 -27.73 -10.15
N ILE A 522 -10.71 -27.89 -9.96
CA ILE A 522 -11.33 -29.22 -10.13
C ILE A 522 -11.35 -29.51 -11.65
N GLY A 523 -10.23 -30.04 -12.16
CA GLY A 523 -10.22 -30.68 -13.46
C GLY A 523 -11.06 -31.97 -13.40
N VAL A 524 -11.98 -32.14 -14.35
CA VAL A 524 -12.73 -33.40 -14.59
C VAL A 524 -11.82 -34.53 -15.15
N GLY A 525 -10.52 -34.45 -14.88
CA GLY A 525 -9.55 -35.49 -15.19
C GLY A 525 -9.44 -36.45 -14.02
N VAL A 526 -9.36 -37.74 -14.33
CA VAL A 526 -8.99 -38.79 -13.37
C VAL A 526 -7.85 -38.26 -12.50
N GLN A 527 -8.03 -38.27 -11.18
CA GLN A 527 -6.95 -38.02 -10.23
C GLN A 527 -5.81 -39.00 -10.55
N GLN A 528 -4.87 -38.56 -11.38
CA GLN A 528 -3.54 -39.08 -11.34
C GLN A 528 -3.04 -38.58 -9.99
N TYR A 529 -3.04 -39.48 -9.00
CA TYR A 529 -2.24 -39.30 -7.80
C TYR A 529 -0.78 -39.24 -8.23
N ASP A 530 -0.36 -38.13 -8.81
CA ASP A 530 1.00 -37.69 -8.64
C ASP A 530 1.14 -37.53 -7.13
N ILE A 531 2.05 -38.28 -6.53
CA ILE A 531 2.54 -37.99 -5.20
C ILE A 531 3.28 -36.66 -5.35
N VAL A 532 2.52 -35.56 -5.42
CA VAL A 532 3.05 -34.23 -5.23
C VAL A 532 3.62 -34.28 -3.83
N LYS A 533 4.93 -34.17 -3.72
CA LYS A 533 5.58 -33.94 -2.43
C LYS A 533 5.15 -32.55 -1.97
N SER A 534 3.97 -32.45 -1.38
CA SER A 534 3.42 -31.21 -0.88
C SER A 534 3.72 -31.11 0.60
N ILE A 535 4.53 -30.11 0.95
CA ILE A 535 4.80 -29.75 2.33
C ILE A 535 3.59 -28.95 2.83
N HIS A 536 2.86 -29.50 3.80
CA HIS A 536 1.70 -28.83 4.41
C HIS A 536 1.98 -28.52 5.87
N VAL A 537 1.52 -27.37 6.36
CA VAL A 537 1.54 -27.02 7.77
C VAL A 537 0.12 -26.84 8.29
N TYR A 538 -0.28 -27.61 9.30
CA TYR A 538 -1.65 -27.59 9.83
C TYR A 538 -1.73 -27.96 11.32
N PRO A 539 -2.81 -27.57 12.03
CA PRO A 539 -3.76 -26.57 11.59
C PRO A 539 -3.08 -25.20 11.47
N ASN A 540 -3.52 -24.37 10.53
CA ASN A 540 -3.04 -23.01 10.38
C ASN A 540 -4.25 -22.17 9.92
N PRO A 541 -4.91 -21.40 10.80
CA PRO A 541 -4.45 -20.98 12.14
C PRO A 541 -4.43 -22.11 13.20
N SER A 542 -3.68 -21.90 14.29
CA SER A 542 -3.59 -22.82 15.43
C SER A 542 -3.53 -22.08 16.78
N LYS A 543 -3.89 -22.76 17.88
CA LYS A 543 -3.71 -22.26 19.26
C LYS A 543 -2.26 -22.38 19.77
N GLY A 544 -1.31 -22.66 18.89
CA GLY A 544 0.12 -22.71 19.21
C GLY A 544 0.81 -24.02 18.86
N VAL A 545 0.12 -25.02 18.30
CA VAL A 545 0.76 -26.28 17.89
C VAL A 545 0.52 -26.55 16.41
N PHE A 546 1.60 -26.69 15.65
CA PHE A 546 1.57 -26.91 14.21
C PHE A 546 2.19 -28.26 13.87
N THR A 547 1.69 -28.89 12.80
CA THR A 547 2.21 -30.14 12.26
C THR A 547 2.60 -29.93 10.81
N ILE A 548 3.82 -30.31 10.48
CA ILE A 548 4.39 -30.28 9.14
C ILE A 548 4.30 -31.69 8.56
N LYS A 549 3.54 -31.82 7.49
CA LYS A 549 3.47 -33.05 6.69
C LYS A 549 4.39 -32.88 5.48
N ALA A 550 5.50 -33.61 5.52
CA ALA A 550 6.50 -33.76 4.45
C ALA A 550 7.14 -35.15 4.57
N LEU A 551 7.77 -35.68 3.50
CA LEU A 551 8.43 -36.99 3.57
C LEU A 551 9.76 -36.89 4.33
N GLU A 552 10.61 -35.95 3.96
CA GLU A 552 11.94 -35.75 4.55
C GLU A 552 12.19 -34.26 4.81
N ILE A 553 12.23 -33.87 6.09
CA ILE A 553 12.51 -32.50 6.53
C ILE A 553 14.01 -32.36 6.75
N GLU A 554 14.65 -31.53 5.95
CA GLU A 554 16.07 -31.19 6.07
C GLU A 554 16.26 -30.10 7.14
N SER A 555 15.48 -29.02 7.06
CA SER A 555 15.49 -27.95 8.06
C SER A 555 14.18 -27.16 8.10
N ILE A 556 13.92 -26.59 9.27
CA ILE A 556 12.84 -25.66 9.56
C ILE A 556 13.44 -24.48 10.29
N GLU A 557 13.09 -23.28 9.87
CA GLU A 557 13.40 -22.02 10.52
C GLU A 557 12.08 -21.26 10.71
N ILE A 558 11.83 -20.72 11.89
CA ILE A 558 10.69 -19.87 12.18
C ILE A 558 11.19 -18.56 12.73
N VAL A 559 10.77 -17.45 12.13
CA VAL A 559 11.02 -16.09 12.60
C VAL A 559 9.70 -15.38 12.90
N ASP A 560 9.70 -14.42 13.81
CA ASP A 560 8.57 -13.49 13.93
C ASP A 560 8.61 -12.41 12.82
N LEU A 561 7.59 -11.55 12.77
CA LEU A 561 7.52 -10.47 11.78
C LEU A 561 8.62 -9.40 11.95
N GLN A 562 9.32 -9.38 13.09
CA GLN A 562 10.46 -8.51 13.32
C GLN A 562 11.79 -9.17 12.89
N GLY A 563 11.74 -10.41 12.39
CA GLY A 563 12.90 -11.17 11.95
C GLY A 563 13.64 -11.90 13.06
N LYS A 564 13.12 -11.91 14.30
CA LYS A 564 13.73 -12.66 15.39
C LYS A 564 13.49 -14.15 15.19
N GLN A 565 14.54 -14.95 15.25
CA GLN A 565 14.44 -16.41 15.20
C GLN A 565 13.76 -16.97 16.45
N ILE A 566 12.67 -17.69 16.22
CA ILE A 566 11.82 -18.33 17.25
C ILE A 566 12.13 -19.82 17.36
N TYR A 567 12.35 -20.49 16.22
CA TYR A 567 12.63 -21.93 16.18
C TYR A 567 13.60 -22.25 15.05
N GLU A 568 14.47 -23.21 15.30
CA GLU A 568 15.28 -23.88 14.28
C GLU A 568 15.34 -25.37 14.59
N GLY A 569 15.09 -26.21 13.59
CA GLY A 569 15.06 -27.65 13.81
C GLY A 569 14.60 -28.44 12.60
N ARG A 570 14.10 -29.65 12.85
CA ARG A 570 13.65 -30.61 11.82
C ARG A 570 12.43 -31.42 12.26
N GLU A 571 11.79 -31.02 13.34
CA GLU A 571 10.69 -31.76 13.93
C GLU A 571 9.40 -31.53 13.13
N GLN A 572 8.64 -32.58 12.91
CA GLN A 572 7.33 -32.46 12.25
C GLN A 572 6.31 -31.72 13.10
N LYS A 573 6.47 -31.68 14.42
CA LYS A 573 5.54 -31.01 15.32
C LYS A 573 6.24 -29.82 15.95
N ILE A 574 5.68 -28.64 15.72
CA ILE A 574 6.18 -27.38 16.26
C ILE A 574 5.25 -26.91 17.37
N ASP A 575 5.81 -26.58 18.52
CA ASP A 575 5.09 -26.03 19.68
C ASP A 575 5.55 -24.60 19.93
N LEU A 576 4.65 -23.65 19.65
CA LEU A 576 4.79 -22.22 19.89
C LEU A 576 3.91 -21.75 21.07
N ASN A 577 3.48 -22.64 21.97
CA ASN A 577 2.55 -22.27 23.06
C ASN A 577 3.11 -21.17 23.97
N GLN A 578 4.43 -21.12 24.17
CA GLN A 578 5.09 -20.10 25.00
C GLN A 578 5.27 -18.74 24.31
N GLU A 579 5.12 -18.70 22.99
CA GLU A 579 5.27 -17.46 22.23
C GLU A 579 4.00 -16.60 22.32
N PRO A 580 4.05 -15.29 22.03
CA PRO A 580 2.84 -14.47 21.94
C PRO A 580 1.84 -14.97 20.88
N LYS A 581 0.59 -14.53 20.95
CA LYS A 581 -0.32 -14.66 19.80
C LYS A 581 0.22 -13.77 18.67
N GLY A 582 0.16 -14.23 17.44
CA GLY A 582 0.70 -13.47 16.32
C GLY A 582 1.03 -14.29 15.09
N ILE A 583 1.68 -13.63 14.14
CA ILE A 583 2.11 -14.19 12.86
C ILE A 583 3.61 -14.46 12.91
N TYR A 584 3.99 -15.62 12.39
CA TYR A 584 5.36 -16.04 12.23
C TYR A 584 5.59 -16.43 10.78
N ILE A 585 6.83 -16.38 10.31
CA ILE A 585 7.23 -16.89 9.00
C ILE A 585 8.02 -18.16 9.22
N ILE A 586 7.53 -19.26 8.65
CA ILE A 586 8.23 -20.54 8.61
C ILE A 586 8.87 -20.74 7.24
N LYS A 587 10.14 -21.09 7.23
CA LYS A 587 10.86 -21.58 6.06
C LYS A 587 11.15 -23.06 6.28
N ILE A 588 10.74 -23.90 5.33
CA ILE A 588 10.91 -25.35 5.38
C ILE A 588 11.72 -25.78 4.17
N ILE A 589 12.83 -26.45 4.42
CA ILE A 589 13.57 -27.21 3.42
C ILE A 589 13.21 -28.67 3.64
N ALA A 590 12.41 -29.21 2.73
CA ALA A 590 11.99 -30.59 2.78
C ALA A 590 11.74 -31.09 1.37
N ASP A 591 11.84 -32.40 1.14
CA ASP A 591 11.39 -33.00 -0.11
C ASP A 591 12.06 -32.47 -1.40
N LYS A 592 13.26 -31.87 -1.27
CA LYS A 592 13.99 -31.11 -2.32
C LYS A 592 13.31 -29.81 -2.76
N GLN A 593 12.46 -29.26 -1.91
CA GLN A 593 11.81 -27.98 -2.08
C GLN A 593 12.17 -27.06 -0.92
N ILE A 594 12.16 -25.75 -1.21
CA ILE A 594 12.21 -24.71 -0.19
C ILE A 594 10.86 -24.02 -0.25
N ILE A 595 10.10 -24.08 0.83
CA ILE A 595 8.86 -23.33 0.96
C ILE A 595 8.96 -22.33 2.09
N THR A 596 8.34 -21.18 1.89
CA THR A 596 8.10 -20.19 2.93
C THR A 596 6.60 -20.07 3.10
N ARG A 597 6.13 -20.11 4.36
CA ARG A 597 4.72 -19.97 4.72
C ARG A 597 4.61 -19.08 5.96
N LYS A 598 3.42 -18.52 6.18
CA LYS A 598 3.08 -17.88 7.46
C LYS A 598 2.52 -18.93 8.41
N LEU A 599 2.75 -18.76 9.72
CA LEU A 599 2.05 -19.47 10.79
C LEU A 599 1.24 -18.47 11.59
N ILE A 600 -0.01 -18.79 11.87
CA ILE A 600 -0.92 -17.90 12.59
C ILE A 600 -1.25 -18.56 13.93
N LYS A 601 -0.75 -17.97 15.01
CA LYS A 601 -1.06 -18.39 16.38
C LYS A 601 -2.17 -17.51 16.96
N GLN A 602 -3.32 -18.13 17.24
CA GLN A 602 -4.49 -17.51 17.87
C GLN A 602 -4.55 -17.72 19.38
#